data_AF-A0A7G9G710-F1
#
_entry.id   AF-A0A7G9G710-F1
#
_cell.length_a   1.000
_cell.length_b   1.000
_cell.length_c   1.000
_cell.angle_alpha   90.00
_cell.angle_beta   90.00
_cell.angle_gamma   90.00
#
_symmetry.space_group_name_H-M   'P 1'
#
loop_
_entity.id
_entity.type
_entity.pdbx_description
1 polymer ?
#
loop_
_entity_poly.entity_id
_entity_poly.type
_entity_poly.pdbx_seq_one_letter_code
_entity_poly.pdbx_strand_id
1 'polypeptide(L)'
;MKRSILQTDEHSCFLCERNGNGDPLEKHHAFGASNRWKSEEDGLFVYLCGCRCHRDGPFSAHQNADTARYLHEIAQEAWEREYGSREGFLARYGKNYLTAP
;
A
#
# COMPACT_ATOMS: atom_id res chain seq x y z
N MET A 1 -7.96 9.22 12.73
CA MET A 1 -7.32 8.56 11.57
C MET A 1 -7.71 7.09 11.58
N LYS A 2 -8.00 6.52 10.39
CA LYS A 2 -8.28 5.09 10.27
C LYS A 2 -6.96 4.32 10.39
N ARG A 3 -7.01 3.10 10.93
CA ARG A 3 -5.87 2.18 10.93
C ARG A 3 -5.71 1.56 9.54
N SER A 4 -4.50 1.11 9.23
CA SER A 4 -4.30 0.29 8.03
C SER A 4 -5.07 -1.02 8.13
N ILE A 5 -5.68 -1.45 7.03
CA ILE A 5 -6.24 -2.80 6.88
C ILE A 5 -5.23 -3.78 6.25
N LEU A 6 -4.07 -3.26 5.81
CA LEU A 6 -2.98 -4.03 5.20
C LEU A 6 -1.95 -4.47 6.23
N GLN A 7 -1.82 -3.71 7.31
CA GLN A 7 -0.76 -3.88 8.29
C GLN A 7 -1.27 -3.64 9.71
N THR A 8 -0.98 -4.57 10.61
CA THR A 8 -1.34 -4.48 12.02
C THR A 8 -0.26 -3.85 12.88
N ASP A 9 1.02 -4.16 12.62
CA ASP A 9 2.16 -3.58 13.32
C ASP A 9 2.72 -2.37 12.57
N GLU A 10 2.40 -1.16 13.03
CA GLU A 10 2.88 0.09 12.44
C GLU A 10 4.35 0.43 12.81
N HIS A 11 4.99 -0.36 13.67
CA HIS A 11 6.37 -0.16 14.11
C HIS A 11 7.40 -0.93 13.28
N SER A 12 6.96 -1.67 12.28
CA SER A 12 7.81 -2.46 11.38
C SER A 12 7.54 -2.11 9.92
N CYS A 13 8.55 -2.26 9.07
CA CYS A 13 8.40 -2.11 7.63
C CYS A 13 7.58 -3.27 7.08
N PHE A 14 6.50 -2.98 6.35
CA PHE A 14 5.64 -4.00 5.76
C PHE A 14 6.38 -4.95 4.81
N LEU A 15 7.43 -4.48 4.11
CA LEU A 15 8.16 -5.27 3.12
C LEU A 15 9.38 -6.01 3.68
N CYS A 16 10.01 -5.52 4.75
CA CYS A 16 11.26 -6.11 5.25
C CYS A 16 11.34 -6.29 6.77
N GLU A 17 10.25 -6.03 7.48
CA GLU A 17 10.06 -6.26 8.92
C GLU A 17 11.01 -5.48 9.84
N ARG A 18 11.86 -4.60 9.29
CA ARG A 18 12.74 -3.74 10.08
C ARG A 18 11.96 -2.64 10.77
N ASN A 19 12.38 -2.29 11.98
CA ASN A 19 11.73 -1.29 12.82
C ASN A 19 12.02 0.19 12.46
N GLY A 20 12.66 0.44 11.32
CA GLY A 20 13.05 1.79 10.89
C GLY A 20 14.26 2.41 11.59
N ASN A 21 15.00 1.67 12.43
CA ASN A 21 16.24 2.18 13.01
C ASN A 21 17.29 2.45 11.92
N GLY A 22 17.74 3.69 11.79
CA GLY A 22 18.67 4.15 10.76
C GLY A 22 18.04 4.35 9.36
N ASP A 23 16.77 4.02 9.18
CA ASP A 23 15.98 4.26 7.96
C ASP A 23 14.49 4.41 8.33
N PRO A 24 14.08 5.60 8.82
CA PRO A 24 12.78 5.80 9.45
C PRO A 24 11.60 5.31 8.62
N LEU A 25 10.57 4.80 9.31
CA LEU A 25 9.35 4.36 8.64
C LEU A 25 8.55 5.56 8.13
N GLU A 26 8.04 5.41 6.92
CA GLU A 26 7.19 6.39 6.26
C GLU A 26 5.90 5.74 5.82
N LYS A 27 4.80 6.48 5.96
CA LYS A 27 3.50 6.04 5.46
C LYS A 27 3.51 6.07 3.93
N HIS A 28 3.30 4.92 3.33
CA HIS A 28 3.13 4.72 1.91
C HIS A 28 1.67 4.37 1.60
N HIS A 29 1.01 5.22 0.83
CA HIS A 29 -0.35 4.97 0.34
C HIS A 29 -0.29 4.01 -0.85
N ALA A 30 -1.04 2.91 -0.80
CA ALA A 30 -1.03 1.92 -1.87
C ALA A 30 -1.44 2.54 -3.21
N PHE A 31 -2.39 3.49 -3.22
CA PHE A 31 -2.80 4.21 -4.43
C PHE A 31 -2.43 5.70 -4.33
N GLY A 32 -1.59 6.16 -5.25
CA GLY A 32 -1.05 7.52 -5.25
C GLY A 32 -1.96 8.59 -5.86
N ALA A 33 -1.38 9.79 -6.08
CA ALA A 33 -2.00 10.94 -6.73
C ALA A 33 -3.39 11.29 -6.14
N SER A 34 -4.41 11.43 -6.98
CA SER A 34 -5.79 11.75 -6.59
C SER A 34 -6.46 10.66 -5.75
N ASN A 35 -5.86 9.47 -5.59
CA ASN A 35 -6.39 8.40 -4.76
C ASN A 35 -5.79 8.35 -3.35
N ARG A 36 -4.81 9.21 -3.03
CA ARG A 36 -4.16 9.25 -1.71
C ARG A 36 -5.16 9.44 -0.56
N TRP A 37 -6.14 10.33 -0.73
CA TRP A 37 -7.15 10.59 0.29
C TRP A 37 -8.10 9.39 0.47
N LYS A 38 -8.46 8.69 -0.61
CA LYS A 38 -9.26 7.45 -0.55
C LYS A 38 -8.53 6.34 0.20
N SER A 39 -7.22 6.19 -0.08
CA SER A 39 -6.37 5.25 0.65
C SER A 39 -6.32 5.56 2.15
N GLU A 40 -6.31 6.83 2.54
CA GLU A 40 -6.39 7.21 3.96
C GLU A 40 -7.76 6.89 4.58
N GLU A 41 -8.86 7.17 3.87
CA GLU A 41 -10.23 6.86 4.31
C GLU A 41 -10.52 5.36 4.40
N ASP A 42 -9.88 4.55 3.56
CA ASP A 42 -10.10 3.10 3.50
C ASP A 42 -9.08 2.31 4.33
N GLY A 43 -8.00 2.94 4.79
CA GLY A 43 -6.90 2.24 5.46
C GLY A 43 -5.98 1.48 4.51
N LEU A 44 -5.89 1.89 3.24
CA LEU A 44 -5.02 1.27 2.22
C LEU A 44 -3.65 1.94 2.19
N PHE A 45 -2.92 1.86 3.30
CA PHE A 45 -1.55 2.33 3.42
C PHE A 45 -0.72 1.38 4.27
N VAL A 46 0.59 1.41 4.11
CA VAL A 46 1.56 0.62 4.89
C VAL A 46 2.69 1.54 5.36
N TYR A 47 3.49 1.07 6.31
CA TYR A 47 4.71 1.73 6.75
C TYR A 47 5.91 1.04 6.13
N LEU A 48 6.78 1.82 5.48
CA LEU A 48 7.96 1.32 4.78
C LEU A 48 9.21 2.09 5.22
N CYS A 49 10.36 1.42 5.26
CA CYS A 49 11.66 2.10 5.40
C CYS A 49 11.82 3.16 4.30
N GLY A 50 12.08 4.41 4.69
CA GLY A 50 12.08 5.57 3.78
C GLY A 50 12.99 5.43 2.56
N CYS A 51 14.24 5.05 2.75
CA CYS A 51 15.20 4.86 1.66
C CYS A 51 15.04 3.47 1.03
N ARG A 52 15.18 2.40 1.83
CA ARG A 52 15.32 1.02 1.33
C ARG A 52 14.07 0.51 0.60
N CYS A 53 12.89 0.76 1.17
CA CYS A 53 11.66 0.10 0.75
C CYS A 53 10.61 1.08 0.18
N HIS A 54 10.70 2.37 0.50
CA HIS A 54 9.75 3.37 0.04
C HIS A 54 10.21 4.08 -1.25
N ARG A 55 11.30 4.86 -1.19
CA ARG A 55 11.63 5.80 -2.27
C ARG A 55 12.79 5.44 -3.20
N ASP A 56 13.90 4.95 -2.63
CA ASP A 56 15.22 5.09 -3.28
C ASP A 56 15.90 3.73 -3.57
N GLY A 57 15.59 2.69 -2.79
CA GLY A 57 16.17 1.36 -2.97
C GLY A 57 15.76 0.70 -4.31
N PRO A 58 16.58 -0.23 -4.85
CA PRO A 58 16.31 -0.87 -6.15
C PRO A 58 15.04 -1.74 -6.17
N PHE A 59 14.57 -2.15 -4.99
CA PHE A 59 13.32 -2.89 -4.78
C PHE A 59 12.29 -2.06 -4.00
N SER A 60 12.43 -0.73 -3.99
CA SER A 60 11.50 0.16 -3.30
C SER A 60 10.22 0.37 -4.09
N ALA A 61 9.14 0.74 -3.39
CA ALA A 61 7.83 0.96 -3.99
C ALA A 61 7.85 2.01 -5.12
N HIS A 62 8.70 3.04 -5.04
CA HIS A 62 8.79 4.07 -6.08
C HIS A 62 9.74 3.73 -7.24
N GLN A 63 10.67 2.79 -7.06
CA GLN A 63 11.67 2.43 -8.10
C GLN A 63 11.37 1.11 -8.79
N ASN A 64 10.65 0.18 -8.13
CA ASN A 64 10.46 -1.17 -8.61
C ASN A 64 8.99 -1.44 -8.98
N ALA A 65 8.74 -1.75 -10.25
CA ALA A 65 7.39 -1.98 -10.77
C ALA A 65 6.72 -3.23 -10.17
N ASP A 66 7.49 -4.26 -9.83
CA ASP A 66 6.94 -5.48 -9.23
C ASP A 66 6.54 -5.25 -7.77
N THR A 67 7.34 -4.50 -7.01
CA THR A 67 6.98 -4.06 -5.65
C THR A 67 5.74 -3.17 -5.67
N ALA A 68 5.68 -2.19 -6.57
CA ALA A 68 4.52 -1.33 -6.70
C ALA A 68 3.27 -2.13 -7.08
N ARG A 69 3.40 -3.09 -8.02
CA ARG A 69 2.30 -3.99 -8.41
C ARG A 69 1.82 -4.82 -7.23
N TYR A 70 2.73 -5.46 -6.50
CA TYR A 70 2.40 -6.23 -5.30
C TYR A 70 1.59 -5.41 -4.29
N LEU A 71 2.04 -4.19 -3.98
CA LEU A 71 1.33 -3.30 -3.04
C LEU A 71 -0.07 -2.90 -3.54
N HIS A 72 -0.24 -2.68 -4.85
CA HIS A 72 -1.55 -2.41 -5.43
C HIS A 72 -2.49 -3.63 -5.34
N GLU A 73 -1.98 -4.82 -5.65
CA GLU A 73 -2.75 -6.07 -5.66
C GLU A 73 -3.27 -6.39 -4.27
N ILE A 74 -2.39 -6.46 -3.26
CA ILE A 74 -2.81 -6.74 -1.88
C ILE A 74 -3.77 -5.68 -1.33
N ALA A 75 -3.62 -4.42 -1.76
CA ALA A 75 -4.48 -3.35 -1.30
C ALA A 75 -5.89 -3.47 -1.87
N GLN A 76 -5.99 -3.83 -3.16
CA GLN A 76 -7.27 -4.10 -3.77
C GLN A 76 -7.93 -5.35 -3.17
N GLU A 77 -7.20 -6.45 -3.01
CA GLU A 77 -7.73 -7.68 -2.38
C GLU A 77 -8.25 -7.41 -0.97
N ALA A 78 -7.51 -6.65 -0.16
CA ALA A 78 -7.94 -6.27 1.18
C ALA A 78 -9.18 -5.37 1.14
N TRP A 79 -9.25 -4.43 0.19
CA TRP A 79 -10.42 -3.57 0.04
C TRP A 79 -11.66 -4.37 -0.34
N GLU A 80 -11.55 -5.28 -1.32
CA GLU A 80 -12.66 -6.15 -1.73
C GLU A 80 -13.11 -7.00 -0.54
N ARG A 81 -12.18 -7.65 0.18
CA ARG A 81 -12.53 -8.44 1.38
C ARG A 81 -13.24 -7.63 2.47
N GLU A 82 -12.84 -6.39 2.69
CA GLU A 82 -13.34 -5.56 3.80
C GLU A 82 -14.62 -4.78 3.43
N TYR A 83 -14.74 -4.29 2.20
CA TYR A 83 -15.79 -3.33 1.82
C TYR A 83 -16.72 -3.80 0.70
N GLY A 84 -16.39 -4.87 -0.05
CA GLY A 84 -17.33 -5.42 -1.01
C GLY A 84 -16.72 -6.07 -2.25
N SER A 85 -17.18 -5.67 -3.43
CA SER A 85 -16.85 -6.37 -4.68
C SER A 85 -15.85 -5.62 -5.56
N ARG A 86 -15.32 -6.32 -6.57
CA ARG A 86 -14.51 -5.73 -7.65
C ARG A 86 -15.18 -4.53 -8.29
N GLU A 87 -16.50 -4.59 -8.52
CA GLU A 87 -17.26 -3.48 -9.10
C GLU A 87 -17.28 -2.26 -8.16
N GLY A 88 -17.43 -2.49 -6.86
CA GLY A 88 -17.32 -1.43 -5.85
C GLY A 88 -15.93 -0.80 -5.83
N PHE A 89 -14.89 -1.63 -5.92
CA PHE A 89 -13.51 -1.16 -5.98
C PHE A 89 -13.27 -0.30 -7.23
N LEU A 90 -13.73 -0.77 -8.38
CA LEU A 90 -13.66 -0.04 -9.65
C LEU A 90 -14.42 1.29 -9.59
N ALA A 91 -15.60 1.33 -8.97
CA ALA A 91 -16.34 2.57 -8.78
C ALA A 91 -15.58 3.58 -7.89
N ARG A 92 -14.85 3.09 -6.88
CA ARG A 92 -14.10 3.94 -5.96
C ARG A 92 -12.74 4.39 -6.49
N TYR A 93 -11.97 3.49 -7.11
CA TYR A 93 -10.58 3.71 -7.52
C TYR A 93 -10.37 3.85 -9.03
N GLY A 94 -11.35 3.47 -9.85
CA GLY A 94 -11.38 3.69 -11.30
C GLY A 94 -10.53 2.73 -12.13
N LYS A 95 -9.78 1.81 -11.51
CA LYS A 95 -8.88 0.87 -12.19
C LYS A 95 -8.80 -0.44 -11.43
N ASN A 96 -8.76 -1.56 -12.14
CA ASN A 96 -8.41 -2.88 -11.58
C ASN A 96 -6.89 -3.07 -11.62
N TYR A 97 -6.30 -3.47 -10.50
CA TYR A 97 -4.87 -3.73 -10.33
C TYR A 97 -4.54 -5.22 -10.25
N LEU A 98 -5.53 -6.11 -10.15
CA LEU A 98 -5.30 -7.56 -10.11
C LEU A 98 -4.99 -8.09 -11.52
N THR A 99 -3.86 -8.78 -11.66
CA THR A 99 -3.39 -9.35 -12.94
C THR A 99 -4.13 -10.60 -13.36
N ALA A 100 -4.85 -11.26 -12.45
CA ALA A 100 -5.76 -12.36 -12.77
C ALA A 100 -7.20 -11.82 -12.89
N PRO A 101 -7.96 -12.23 -13.92
CA PRO A 101 -9.38 -11.91 -14.06
C PRO A 101 -10.20 -12.46 -12.90
#